data_AF-A0A957F4Z2-F1
#
_entry.id   AF-A0A957F4Z2-F1
#
_cell.length_a   1.000
_cell.length_b   1.000
_cell.length_c   1.000
_cell.angle_alpha   90.00
_cell.angle_beta   90.00
_cell.angle_gamma   90.00
#
_symmetry.space_group_name_H-M   'P 1'
#
loop_
_entity.id
_entity.type
_entity.pdbx_description
1 polymer ?
#
loop_
_entity_poly.entity_id
_entity_poly.type
_entity_poly.pdbx_seq_one_letter_code
_entity_poly.pdbx_strand_id
1 'polypeptide(L)'
;TSPDDTKVLREVGVTGKINRPNAFRMLRSLCQVIRALSYSGLILLFDEVDRMASVGGKAEKLATDTLREVIDRTREDLPGAMFVYAVPPQFINDVVPKYPALQQRVRAPGQFSRMNHFSPLISLERLDLDEDDLMLAIGEKLIPIYETAFDAQLDHAVQRANAVILANVARDVFLDISHRRLFVKSFVVELSRQHHGTEHTITEAEAQAILRGQIDELSGGETPPF
;
A
#
# COMPACT_ATOMS: atom_id res chain seq x y z
N THR A 1 -25.58 -0.56 -14.09
CA THR A 1 -25.41 0.11 -15.39
C THR A 1 -26.75 0.59 -15.87
N SER A 2 -26.87 1.89 -16.05
CA SER A 2 -28.03 2.55 -16.67
C SER A 2 -28.21 2.07 -18.13
N PRO A 3 -29.42 2.18 -18.71
CA PRO A 3 -29.62 2.01 -20.15
C PRO A 3 -28.67 2.88 -21.00
N ASP A 4 -28.37 4.10 -20.54
CA ASP A 4 -27.48 5.03 -21.25
C ASP A 4 -26.02 4.53 -21.27
N ASP A 5 -25.52 4.02 -20.13
CA ASP A 5 -24.18 3.41 -20.05
C ASP A 5 -24.06 2.24 -21.05
N THR A 6 -25.14 1.47 -21.23
CA THR A 6 -25.14 0.31 -22.13
C THR A 6 -25.05 0.73 -23.59
N LYS A 7 -25.60 1.90 -23.95
CA LYS A 7 -25.50 2.46 -25.29
C LYS A 7 -24.07 2.91 -25.59
N VAL A 8 -23.47 3.69 -24.68
CA VAL A 8 -22.07 4.15 -24.79
C VAL A 8 -21.11 2.97 -24.88
N LEU A 9 -21.28 1.94 -24.03
CA LEU A 9 -20.44 0.74 -24.06
C LEU A 9 -20.52 0.00 -25.40
N ARG A 10 -21.70 -0.09 -26.02
CA ARG A 10 -21.85 -0.70 -27.33
C ARG A 10 -21.19 0.11 -28.45
N GLU A 11 -21.28 1.44 -28.39
CA GLU A 11 -20.63 2.34 -29.36
C GLU A 11 -19.10 2.19 -29.36
N VAL A 12 -18.51 1.91 -28.19
CA VAL A 12 -17.06 1.63 -28.05
C VAL A 12 -16.70 0.15 -28.19
N GLY A 13 -17.64 -0.70 -28.66
CA GLY A 13 -17.39 -2.12 -28.94
C GLY A 13 -17.46 -3.07 -27.73
N VAL A 14 -17.87 -2.60 -26.56
CA VAL A 14 -18.10 -3.43 -25.37
C VAL A 14 -19.52 -3.97 -25.39
N THR A 15 -19.67 -5.19 -25.89
CA THR A 15 -20.99 -5.81 -26.16
C THR A 15 -21.54 -6.65 -25.00
N GLY A 16 -20.71 -6.99 -24.01
CA GLY A 16 -21.09 -7.84 -22.88
C GLY A 16 -21.05 -7.11 -21.52
N LYS A 17 -22.05 -7.36 -20.67
CA LYS A 17 -22.00 -6.92 -19.26
C LYS A 17 -20.97 -7.73 -18.48
N ILE A 18 -20.26 -7.09 -17.55
CA ILE A 18 -19.35 -7.80 -16.63
C ILE A 18 -20.17 -8.73 -15.74
N ASN A 19 -19.77 -9.99 -15.68
CA ASN A 19 -20.34 -11.03 -14.84
C ASN A 19 -19.22 -11.95 -14.35
N ARG A 20 -19.52 -12.82 -13.39
CA ARG A 20 -18.50 -13.71 -12.79
C ARG A 20 -17.74 -14.55 -13.83
N PRO A 21 -18.39 -15.17 -14.85
CA PRO A 21 -17.67 -15.91 -15.89
C PRO A 21 -16.73 -15.09 -16.78
N ASN A 22 -17.02 -13.81 -17.03
CA ASN A 22 -16.24 -12.99 -17.96
C ASN A 22 -15.34 -11.94 -17.30
N ALA A 23 -15.37 -11.81 -15.96
CA ALA A 23 -14.64 -10.78 -15.23
C ALA A 23 -13.15 -10.74 -15.57
N PHE A 24 -12.46 -11.90 -15.53
CA PHE A 24 -11.04 -11.99 -15.87
C PHE A 24 -10.77 -11.69 -17.34
N ARG A 25 -11.67 -12.08 -18.25
CA ARG A 25 -11.53 -11.74 -19.67
C ARG A 25 -11.64 -10.23 -19.89
N MET A 26 -12.59 -9.57 -19.23
CA MET A 26 -12.76 -8.12 -19.30
C MET A 26 -11.55 -7.40 -18.69
N LEU A 27 -11.02 -7.90 -17.58
CA LEU A 27 -9.83 -7.38 -16.94
C LEU A 27 -8.58 -7.53 -17.82
N ARG A 28 -8.43 -8.66 -18.51
CA ARG A 28 -7.38 -8.86 -19.51
C ARG A 28 -7.48 -7.84 -20.64
N SER A 29 -8.68 -7.61 -21.18
CA SER A 29 -8.90 -6.58 -22.20
C SER A 29 -8.50 -5.19 -21.69
N LEU A 30 -8.85 -4.85 -20.45
CA LEU A 30 -8.41 -3.60 -19.83
C LEU A 30 -6.87 -3.51 -19.76
N CYS A 31 -6.19 -4.55 -19.30
CA CYS A 31 -4.73 -4.57 -19.23
C CYS A 31 -4.09 -4.35 -20.62
N GLN A 32 -4.67 -4.94 -21.67
CA GLN A 32 -4.21 -4.76 -23.05
C GLN A 32 -4.42 -3.32 -23.53
N VAL A 33 -5.57 -2.71 -23.22
CA VAL A 33 -5.86 -1.31 -23.57
C VAL A 33 -4.88 -0.36 -22.87
N ILE A 34 -4.63 -0.54 -21.57
CA ILE A 34 -3.68 0.30 -20.81
C ILE A 34 -2.29 0.25 -21.46
N ARG A 35 -1.82 -0.93 -21.85
CA ARG A 35 -0.55 -1.07 -22.56
C ARG A 35 -0.56 -0.47 -23.97
N ALA A 36 -1.68 -0.58 -24.68
CA ALA A 36 -1.85 0.04 -26.00
C ALA A 36 -1.83 1.59 -25.92
N LEU A 37 -2.22 2.16 -24.78
CA LEU A 37 -2.08 3.59 -24.47
C LEU A 37 -0.64 3.99 -24.07
N SER A 38 0.35 3.12 -24.29
CA SER A 38 1.78 3.34 -23.98
C SER A 38 2.12 3.40 -22.48
N TYR A 39 1.22 2.98 -21.58
CA TYR A 39 1.56 2.77 -20.18
C TYR A 39 2.26 1.41 -19.99
N SER A 40 3.12 1.31 -18.97
CA SER A 40 3.85 0.06 -18.67
C SER A 40 2.93 -1.08 -18.22
N GLY A 41 1.77 -0.76 -17.65
CA GLY A 41 0.88 -1.75 -17.07
C GLY A 41 -0.19 -1.15 -16.16
N LEU A 42 -0.88 -2.02 -15.42
CA LEU A 42 -1.94 -1.68 -14.48
C LEU A 42 -1.59 -2.21 -13.09
N ILE A 43 -1.63 -1.36 -12.07
CA ILE A 43 -1.50 -1.77 -10.66
C ILE A 43 -2.87 -1.66 -9.99
N LEU A 44 -3.31 -2.74 -9.35
CA LEU A 44 -4.55 -2.82 -8.59
C LEU A 44 -4.22 -3.00 -7.12
N LEU A 45 -4.58 -2.00 -6.31
CA LEU A 45 -4.34 -1.96 -4.87
C LEU A 45 -5.63 -2.29 -4.13
N PHE A 46 -5.61 -3.34 -3.31
CA PHE A 46 -6.73 -3.76 -2.47
C PHE A 46 -6.33 -3.61 -1.01
N ASP A 47 -6.95 -2.65 -0.33
CA ASP A 47 -6.81 -2.50 1.11
C ASP A 47 -7.87 -3.35 1.85
N GLU A 48 -7.54 -3.79 3.06
CA GLU A 48 -8.47 -4.47 4.00
C GLU A 48 -9.18 -5.75 3.49
N VAL A 49 -8.48 -6.63 2.78
CA VAL A 49 -9.09 -7.86 2.24
C VAL A 49 -9.57 -8.85 3.33
N ASP A 50 -9.14 -8.65 4.57
CA ASP A 50 -9.63 -9.44 5.70
C ASP A 50 -11.12 -9.21 6.01
N ARG A 51 -11.72 -8.03 5.73
CA ARG A 51 -13.16 -7.83 6.00
C ARG A 51 -14.07 -8.89 5.36
N MET A 52 -13.63 -9.49 4.25
CA MET A 52 -14.35 -10.60 3.59
C MET A 52 -14.00 -11.99 4.16
N ALA A 53 -12.81 -12.16 4.73
CA ALA A 53 -12.35 -13.40 5.36
C ALA A 53 -12.78 -13.52 6.83
N SER A 54 -12.93 -12.41 7.56
CA SER A 54 -13.33 -12.36 8.97
C SER A 54 -14.78 -12.80 9.21
N VAL A 55 -15.62 -12.86 8.17
CA VAL A 55 -17.04 -13.29 8.27
C VAL A 55 -17.16 -14.82 8.37
N GLY A 56 -16.11 -15.56 8.03
CA GLY A 56 -16.07 -17.01 8.10
C GLY A 56 -16.94 -17.72 7.06
N GLY A 57 -16.80 -19.04 6.98
CA GLY A 57 -17.65 -19.91 6.18
C GLY A 57 -17.49 -19.74 4.67
N LYS A 58 -18.60 -19.50 3.95
CA LYS A 58 -18.60 -19.43 2.47
C LYS A 58 -17.90 -18.19 1.92
N ALA A 59 -17.94 -17.08 2.64
CA ALA A 59 -17.32 -15.82 2.21
C ALA A 59 -15.78 -15.90 2.26
N GLU A 60 -15.24 -16.44 3.35
CA GLU A 60 -13.81 -16.70 3.52
C GLU A 60 -13.26 -17.63 2.43
N LYS A 61 -13.97 -18.73 2.16
CA LYS A 61 -13.62 -19.64 1.07
C LYS A 61 -13.65 -18.96 -0.30
N LEU A 62 -14.66 -18.14 -0.57
CA LEU A 62 -14.76 -17.41 -1.84
C LEU A 62 -13.62 -16.40 -2.00
N ALA A 63 -13.26 -15.68 -0.94
CA ALA A 63 -12.17 -14.70 -0.95
C ALA A 63 -10.82 -15.38 -1.21
N THR A 64 -10.55 -16.49 -0.51
CA THR A 64 -9.30 -17.26 -0.68
C THR A 64 -9.21 -17.93 -2.05
N ASP A 65 -10.31 -18.47 -2.58
CA ASP A 65 -10.38 -19.01 -3.94
C ASP A 65 -10.16 -17.91 -4.99
N THR A 66 -10.71 -16.72 -4.78
CA THR A 66 -10.54 -15.56 -5.68
C THR A 66 -9.09 -15.09 -5.67
N LEU A 67 -8.47 -14.96 -4.50
CA LEU A 67 -7.08 -14.56 -4.37
C LEU A 67 -6.15 -15.56 -5.08
N ARG A 68 -6.40 -16.87 -4.90
CA ARG A 68 -5.67 -17.91 -5.64
C ARG A 68 -5.85 -17.75 -7.15
N GLU A 69 -7.07 -17.58 -7.63
CA GLU A 69 -7.33 -17.41 -9.06
C GLU A 69 -6.64 -16.16 -9.62
N VAL A 70 -6.65 -15.05 -8.89
CA VAL A 70 -5.91 -13.83 -9.26
C VAL A 70 -4.41 -14.13 -9.40
N ILE A 71 -3.78 -14.76 -8.40
CA ILE A 71 -2.35 -15.11 -8.46
C ILE A 71 -2.03 -15.98 -9.69
N ASP A 72 -2.89 -16.95 -9.99
CA ASP A 72 -2.71 -17.85 -11.11
C ASP A 72 -2.82 -17.10 -12.45
N ARG A 73 -3.86 -16.26 -12.59
CA ARG A 73 -4.11 -15.46 -13.80
C ARG A 73 -3.06 -14.39 -14.04
N THR A 74 -2.47 -13.81 -13.00
CA THR A 74 -1.37 -12.85 -13.14
C THR A 74 -0.11 -13.49 -13.74
N ARG A 75 0.12 -14.78 -13.50
CA ARG A 75 1.25 -15.51 -14.08
C ARG A 75 1.03 -15.90 -15.56
N GLU A 76 -0.21 -16.03 -15.99
CA GLU A 76 -0.56 -16.61 -17.30
C GLU A 76 -1.20 -15.59 -18.26
N ASP A 77 -2.24 -14.88 -17.80
CA ASP A 77 -3.26 -14.26 -18.66
C ASP A 77 -3.43 -12.75 -18.48
N LEU A 78 -2.75 -12.13 -17.50
CA LEU A 78 -2.86 -10.70 -17.21
C LEU A 78 -1.49 -9.99 -17.34
N PRO A 79 -0.98 -9.83 -18.58
CA PRO A 79 0.36 -9.30 -18.79
C PRO A 79 0.44 -7.81 -18.44
N GLY A 80 1.43 -7.45 -17.63
CA GLY A 80 1.59 -6.08 -17.15
C GLY A 80 0.58 -5.69 -16.07
N ALA A 81 -0.10 -6.65 -15.44
CA ALA A 81 -0.93 -6.39 -14.28
C ALA A 81 -0.19 -6.75 -12.98
N MET A 82 -0.26 -5.88 -11.98
CA MET A 82 0.21 -6.15 -10.62
C MET A 82 -0.96 -6.00 -9.66
N PHE A 83 -1.17 -7.01 -8.81
CA PHE A 83 -2.16 -6.96 -7.74
C PHE A 83 -1.44 -6.86 -6.42
N VAL A 84 -1.81 -5.88 -5.60
CA VAL A 84 -1.27 -5.69 -4.26
C VAL A 84 -2.42 -5.79 -3.28
N TYR A 85 -2.28 -6.72 -2.34
CA TYR A 85 -3.25 -6.97 -1.29
C TYR A 85 -2.63 -6.57 0.05
N ALA A 86 -3.24 -5.62 0.75
CA ALA A 86 -2.93 -5.38 2.16
C ALA A 86 -3.77 -6.35 3.00
N VAL A 87 -3.08 -7.19 3.76
CA VAL A 87 -3.70 -8.16 4.67
C VAL A 87 -3.02 -8.09 6.03
N PRO A 88 -3.77 -8.25 7.12
CA PRO A 88 -3.19 -8.29 8.45
C PRO A 88 -2.42 -9.61 8.66
N PRO A 89 -1.42 -9.65 9.57
CA PRO A 89 -0.63 -10.85 9.80
C PRO A 89 -1.45 -12.10 10.16
N GLN A 90 -2.58 -11.92 10.84
CA GLN A 90 -3.53 -12.97 11.23
C GLN A 90 -4.08 -13.70 10.01
N PHE A 91 -4.33 -13.01 8.89
CA PHE A 91 -4.78 -13.65 7.67
C PHE A 91 -3.75 -14.67 7.15
N ILE A 92 -2.46 -14.29 7.17
CA ILE A 92 -1.36 -15.17 6.73
C ILE A 92 -1.14 -16.34 7.70
N ASN A 93 -1.29 -16.09 9.00
CA ASN A 93 -0.99 -17.09 10.04
C ASN A 93 -2.16 -18.05 10.33
N ASP A 94 -3.41 -17.58 10.24
CA ASP A 94 -4.59 -18.33 10.69
C ASP A 94 -5.51 -18.75 9.53
N VAL A 95 -5.65 -17.91 8.50
CA VAL A 95 -6.56 -18.18 7.38
C VAL A 95 -5.86 -18.97 6.28
N VAL A 96 -4.72 -18.49 5.77
CA VAL A 96 -3.99 -19.14 4.65
C VAL A 96 -3.69 -20.63 4.91
N PRO A 97 -3.29 -21.09 6.12
CA PRO A 97 -3.03 -22.50 6.36
C PRO A 97 -4.26 -23.42 6.25
N LYS A 98 -5.49 -22.87 6.38
CA LYS A 98 -6.74 -23.63 6.19
C LYS A 98 -7.02 -23.93 4.71
N TYR A 99 -6.35 -23.24 3.77
CA TYR A 99 -6.56 -23.36 2.33
C TYR A 99 -5.26 -23.75 1.61
N PRO A 100 -4.96 -25.05 1.47
CA PRO A 100 -3.69 -25.53 0.91
C PRO A 100 -3.38 -24.99 -0.49
N ALA A 101 -4.39 -24.81 -1.34
CA ALA A 101 -4.22 -24.32 -2.71
C ALA A 101 -3.73 -22.87 -2.75
N LEU A 102 -4.20 -22.01 -1.83
CA LEU A 102 -3.70 -20.65 -1.68
C LEU A 102 -2.32 -20.65 -1.01
N GLN A 103 -2.14 -21.48 0.03
CA GLN A 103 -0.88 -21.58 0.76
C GLN A 103 0.31 -21.92 -0.15
N GLN A 104 0.14 -22.84 -1.10
CA GLN A 104 1.16 -23.20 -2.09
C GLN A 104 1.55 -22.04 -3.02
N ARG A 105 0.67 -21.07 -3.22
CA ARG A 105 0.91 -19.91 -4.10
C ARG A 105 1.54 -18.73 -3.35
N VAL A 106 1.22 -18.56 -2.08
CA VAL A 106 1.72 -17.47 -1.22
C VAL A 106 3.04 -17.84 -0.52
N ARG A 107 3.28 -19.12 -0.21
CA ARG A 107 4.59 -19.55 0.31
C ARG A 107 5.63 -19.52 -0.81
N ALA A 108 6.66 -18.69 -0.65
CA ALA A 108 7.84 -18.68 -1.51
C ALA A 108 9.07 -19.23 -0.77
N PRO A 109 10.05 -19.79 -1.49
CA PRO A 109 11.34 -20.15 -0.92
C PRO A 109 12.12 -18.86 -0.59
N GLY A 110 11.90 -18.35 0.62
CA GLY A 110 12.55 -17.13 1.12
C GLY A 110 11.62 -15.92 1.18
N GLN A 111 12.08 -14.91 1.91
CA GLN A 111 11.36 -13.65 2.11
C GLN A 111 11.56 -12.71 0.92
N PHE A 112 10.65 -11.75 0.76
CA PHE A 112 10.88 -10.65 -0.17
C PHE A 112 12.13 -9.89 0.25
N SER A 113 13.05 -9.73 -0.70
CA SER A 113 14.32 -9.03 -0.49
C SER A 113 14.88 -8.62 -1.85
N ARG A 114 15.96 -7.83 -1.85
CA ARG A 114 16.72 -7.51 -3.07
C ARG A 114 17.18 -8.78 -3.82
N MET A 115 17.43 -9.87 -3.11
CA MET A 115 17.86 -11.16 -3.68
C MET A 115 16.68 -12.04 -4.12
N ASN A 116 15.47 -11.80 -3.60
CA ASN A 116 14.26 -12.56 -3.90
C ASN A 116 13.05 -11.64 -4.09
N HIS A 117 13.08 -10.88 -5.18
CA HIS A 117 12.00 -9.95 -5.56
C HIS A 117 10.76 -10.65 -6.12
N PHE A 118 10.77 -11.98 -6.28
CA PHE A 118 9.64 -12.79 -6.75
C PHE A 118 8.76 -13.32 -5.60
N SER A 119 9.13 -13.07 -4.34
CA SER A 119 8.27 -13.42 -3.21
C SER A 119 6.91 -12.71 -3.33
N PRO A 120 5.79 -13.45 -3.31
CA PRO A 120 4.45 -12.87 -3.42
C PRO A 120 3.99 -12.22 -2.11
N LEU A 121 4.72 -12.44 -1.01
CA LEU A 121 4.46 -11.85 0.30
C LEU A 121 5.57 -10.86 0.65
N ILE A 122 5.16 -9.64 0.98
CA ILE A 122 6.02 -8.59 1.52
C ILE A 122 5.66 -8.44 3.00
N SER A 123 6.58 -8.81 3.89
CA SER A 123 6.42 -8.54 5.32
C SER A 123 6.91 -7.14 5.60
N LEU A 124 6.04 -6.26 6.08
CA LEU A 124 6.44 -4.92 6.50
C LEU A 124 7.28 -4.97 7.79
N GLU A 125 7.12 -5.99 8.64
CA GLU A 125 7.90 -6.15 9.87
C GLU A 125 9.32 -6.68 9.61
N ARG A 126 9.50 -7.50 8.58
CA ARG A 126 10.75 -8.22 8.30
C ARG A 126 11.28 -7.88 6.91
N LEU A 127 11.74 -6.64 6.75
CA LEU A 127 12.43 -6.19 5.54
C LEU A 127 13.94 -6.50 5.64
N ASP A 128 14.62 -6.52 4.50
CA ASP A 128 16.08 -6.72 4.39
C ASP A 128 16.88 -5.43 4.65
N LEU A 129 16.29 -4.51 5.40
CA LEU A 129 16.84 -3.22 5.80
C LEU A 129 16.74 -3.10 7.30
N ASP A 130 17.79 -2.54 7.91
CA ASP A 130 17.72 -2.10 9.31
C ASP A 130 16.63 -1.02 9.45
N GLU A 131 16.04 -0.93 10.64
CA GLU A 131 14.94 0.00 10.90
C GLU A 131 15.36 1.46 10.67
N ASP A 132 16.60 1.81 11.01
CA ASP A 132 17.14 3.16 10.82
C ASP A 132 17.26 3.50 9.33
N ASP A 133 17.87 2.59 8.57
CA ASP A 133 18.01 2.73 7.12
C ASP A 133 16.66 2.79 6.42
N LEU A 134 15.67 2.02 6.90
CA LEU A 134 14.31 2.02 6.36
C LEU A 134 13.62 3.36 6.58
N MET A 135 13.68 3.91 7.79
CA MET A 135 13.02 5.19 8.13
C MET A 135 13.63 6.35 7.35
N LEU A 136 14.96 6.37 7.21
CA LEU A 136 15.66 7.34 6.38
C LEU A 136 15.25 7.21 4.90
N ALA A 137 15.24 5.99 4.37
CA ALA A 137 14.83 5.74 2.98
C ALA A 137 13.36 6.12 2.72
N ILE A 138 12.47 5.97 3.72
CA ILE A 138 11.09 6.45 3.65
C ILE A 138 11.09 7.98 3.58
N GLY A 139 11.81 8.66 4.47
CA GLY A 139 11.93 10.12 4.48
C GLY A 139 12.42 10.69 3.15
N GLU A 140 13.51 10.12 2.61
CA GLU A 140 14.07 10.54 1.31
C GLU A 140 13.08 10.38 0.16
N LYS A 141 12.26 9.33 0.17
CA LYS A 141 11.24 9.10 -0.86
C LYS A 141 10.01 9.97 -0.69
N LEU A 142 9.68 10.41 0.53
CA LEU A 142 8.52 11.26 0.79
C LEU A 142 8.68 12.67 0.21
N ILE A 143 9.90 13.22 0.19
CA ILE A 143 10.18 14.57 -0.34
C ILE A 143 9.73 14.71 -1.81
N PRO A 144 10.23 13.92 -2.78
CA PRO A 144 9.84 14.06 -4.18
C PRO A 144 8.36 13.68 -4.42
N ILE A 145 7.79 12.78 -3.60
CA ILE A 145 6.35 12.47 -3.65
C ILE A 145 5.54 13.70 -3.28
N TYR A 146 5.91 14.39 -2.21
CA TYR A 146 5.26 15.62 -1.76
C TYR A 146 5.39 16.72 -2.81
N GLU A 147 6.60 16.97 -3.32
CA GLU A 147 6.84 17.97 -4.38
C GLU A 147 5.98 17.72 -5.62
N THR A 148 5.88 16.46 -6.07
CA THR A 148 5.04 16.08 -7.21
C THR A 148 3.54 16.27 -6.92
N ALA A 149 3.10 15.95 -5.71
CA ALA A 149 1.69 16.02 -5.34
C ALA A 149 1.17 17.45 -5.14
N PHE A 150 2.05 18.36 -4.68
CA PHE A 150 1.68 19.72 -4.30
C PHE A 150 2.34 20.81 -5.17
N ASP A 151 3.02 20.42 -6.25
CA ASP A 151 3.77 21.34 -7.13
C ASP A 151 4.73 22.25 -6.35
N ALA A 152 5.42 21.66 -5.38
CA ALA A 152 6.34 22.35 -4.47
C ALA A 152 7.79 22.17 -4.92
N GLN A 153 8.66 23.08 -4.50
CA GLN A 153 10.11 22.94 -4.58
C GLN A 153 10.67 23.19 -3.19
N LEU A 154 11.16 22.15 -2.54
CA LEU A 154 11.69 22.22 -1.18
C LEU A 154 13.22 22.15 -1.20
N ASP A 155 13.87 22.64 -0.16
CA ASP A 155 15.30 22.43 0.04
C ASP A 155 15.56 20.99 0.50
N HIS A 156 16.02 20.14 -0.43
CA HIS A 156 16.30 18.73 -0.16
C HIS A 156 17.33 18.51 0.96
N ALA A 157 18.28 19.42 1.16
CA ALA A 157 19.26 19.29 2.23
C ALA A 157 18.60 19.55 3.59
N VAL A 158 17.77 20.59 3.68
CA VAL A 158 16.98 20.90 4.88
C VAL A 158 16.00 19.77 5.19
N GLN A 159 15.21 19.33 4.20
CA GLN A 159 14.18 18.31 4.44
C GLN A 159 14.77 16.92 4.73
N ARG A 160 15.93 16.56 4.17
CA ARG A 160 16.65 15.34 4.58
C ARG A 160 17.10 15.42 6.04
N ALA A 161 17.63 16.57 6.47
CA ALA A 161 18.00 16.76 7.87
C ALA A 161 16.77 16.67 8.79
N ASN A 162 15.63 17.26 8.41
CA ASN A 162 14.37 17.15 9.15
C ASN A 162 13.88 15.71 9.24
N ALA A 163 13.97 14.94 8.14
CA ALA A 163 13.61 13.53 8.12
C ALA A 163 14.45 12.70 9.11
N VAL A 164 15.77 12.93 9.15
CA VAL A 164 16.68 12.26 10.11
C VAL A 164 16.28 12.56 11.55
N ILE A 165 16.03 13.84 11.87
CA ILE A 165 15.68 14.27 13.23
C ILE A 165 14.33 13.67 13.64
N LEU A 166 13.31 13.75 12.79
CA LEU A 166 12.00 13.15 13.07
C LEU A 166 12.06 11.63 13.19
N ALA A 167 12.84 10.94 12.35
CA ALA A 167 13.00 9.50 12.43
C ALA A 167 13.61 9.08 13.77
N ASN A 168 14.68 9.75 14.20
CA ASN A 168 15.34 9.49 15.49
C ASN A 168 14.37 9.70 16.66
N VAL A 169 13.66 10.84 16.70
CA VAL A 169 12.73 11.14 17.79
C VAL A 169 11.52 10.21 17.78
N ALA A 170 10.97 9.86 16.61
CA ALA A 170 9.82 8.95 16.52
C ALA A 170 10.13 7.56 17.11
N ARG A 171 11.38 7.11 16.94
CA ARG A 171 11.90 5.86 17.48
C ARG A 171 11.96 5.87 19.02
N ASP A 172 12.40 6.97 19.61
CA ASP A 172 12.55 7.11 21.06
C ASP A 172 11.20 7.26 21.78
N VAL A 173 10.18 7.76 21.07
CA VAL A 173 8.85 8.02 21.64
C VAL A 173 7.94 6.77 21.65
N PHE A 174 8.15 5.80 20.74
CA PHE A 174 7.34 4.58 20.67
C PHE A 174 8.20 3.32 20.47
N LEU A 175 8.15 2.40 21.46
CA LEU A 175 8.77 1.07 21.39
C LEU A 175 7.96 0.04 20.59
N ASP A 176 6.79 0.41 20.07
CA ASP A 176 5.88 -0.49 19.36
C ASP A 176 5.64 -0.04 17.91
N ILE A 177 5.08 -0.95 17.12
CA ILE A 177 4.94 -0.96 15.64
C ILE A 177 4.34 0.33 15.01
N SER A 178 3.86 1.29 15.80
CA SER A 178 3.25 2.55 15.35
C SER A 178 4.24 3.66 14.96
N HIS A 179 5.54 3.57 15.32
CA HIS A 179 6.51 4.65 15.10
C HIS A 179 6.67 5.02 13.61
N ARG A 180 6.56 4.05 12.69
CA ARG A 180 6.65 4.31 11.23
C ARG A 180 5.50 5.15 10.72
N ARG A 181 4.27 4.81 11.14
CA ARG A 181 3.06 5.55 10.76
C ARG A 181 3.11 6.97 11.33
N LEU A 182 3.53 7.07 12.59
CA LEU A 182 3.70 8.34 13.28
C LEU A 182 4.72 9.22 12.54
N PHE A 183 5.91 8.68 12.23
CA PHE A 183 6.94 9.38 11.46
C PHE A 183 6.43 9.88 10.11
N VAL A 184 5.81 9.02 9.30
CA VAL A 184 5.29 9.40 7.98
C VAL A 184 4.30 10.55 8.09
N LYS A 185 3.35 10.46 9.03
CA LYS A 185 2.36 11.53 9.26
C LYS A 185 3.04 12.84 9.69
N SER A 186 3.88 12.78 10.72
CA SER A 186 4.59 13.94 11.24
C SER A 186 5.45 14.61 10.18
N PHE A 187 6.16 13.83 9.37
CA PHE A 187 7.02 14.38 8.33
C PHE A 187 6.22 15.02 7.20
N VAL A 188 5.12 14.42 6.75
CA VAL A 188 4.24 15.05 5.74
C VAL A 188 3.62 16.35 6.25
N VAL A 189 3.22 16.39 7.52
CA VAL A 189 2.75 17.63 8.16
C VAL A 189 3.85 18.68 8.20
N GLU A 190 5.08 18.28 8.52
CA GLU A 190 6.22 19.19 8.55
C GLU A 190 6.59 19.73 7.16
N LEU A 191 6.62 18.87 6.13
CA LEU A 191 6.80 19.30 4.74
C LEU A 191 5.75 20.35 4.34
N SER A 192 4.49 20.13 4.73
CA SER A 192 3.42 21.11 4.50
C SER A 192 3.61 22.42 5.24
N ARG A 193 4.06 22.36 6.50
CA ARG A 193 4.37 23.55 7.31
C ARG A 193 5.48 24.38 6.67
N GLN A 194 6.55 23.73 6.21
CA GLN A 194 7.69 24.42 5.61
C GLN A 194 7.38 24.94 4.21
N HIS A 195 6.59 24.20 3.41
CA HIS A 195 6.13 24.66 2.10
C HIS A 195 5.35 25.98 2.18
N HIS A 196 4.48 26.15 3.19
CA HIS A 196 3.70 27.38 3.39
C HIS A 196 4.39 28.41 4.29
N GLY A 197 5.61 28.13 4.73
CA GLY A 197 6.33 28.92 5.72
C GLY A 197 7.78 29.14 5.31
N THR A 198 8.66 29.27 6.32
CA THR A 198 10.10 29.36 6.10
C THR A 198 10.73 28.00 6.33
N GLU A 199 11.46 27.52 5.32
CA GLU A 199 12.25 26.30 5.46
C GLU A 199 13.38 26.49 6.45
N HIS A 200 13.53 25.54 7.37
CA HIS A 200 14.63 25.50 8.33
C HIS A 200 14.83 24.08 8.84
N THR A 201 16.03 23.79 9.30
CA THR A 201 16.29 22.54 10.01
C THR A 201 15.66 22.62 11.39
N ILE A 202 14.72 21.73 11.68
CA ILE A 202 14.05 21.65 12.97
C ILE A 202 15.01 21.17 14.06
N THR A 203 14.74 21.53 15.30
CA THR A 203 15.42 21.01 16.49
C THR A 203 14.75 19.72 16.99
N GLU A 204 15.46 18.94 17.81
CA GLU A 204 14.88 17.76 18.47
C GLU A 204 13.65 18.12 19.33
N ALA A 205 13.66 19.29 19.98
CA ALA A 205 12.54 19.76 20.79
C ALA A 205 11.28 20.06 19.93
N GLU A 206 11.47 20.65 18.74
CA GLU A 206 10.40 20.87 17.78
C GLU A 206 9.87 19.54 17.22
N ALA A 207 10.77 18.60 16.89
CA ALA A 207 10.39 17.26 16.44
C ALA A 207 9.54 16.53 17.50
N GLN A 208 9.93 16.59 18.78
CA GLN A 208 9.15 16.04 19.89
C GLN A 208 7.76 16.66 19.98
N ALA A 209 7.64 17.98 19.80
CA ALA A 209 6.36 18.67 19.83
C ALA A 209 5.44 18.25 18.66
N ILE A 210 6.00 18.15 17.45
CA ILE A 210 5.28 17.68 16.25
C ILE A 210 4.76 16.25 16.47
N LEU A 211 5.61 15.36 16.97
CA LEU A 211 5.25 13.96 17.22
C LEU A 211 4.16 13.83 18.30
N ARG A 212 4.26 14.58 19.41
CA ARG A 212 3.22 14.59 20.45
C ARG A 212 1.87 15.04 19.91
N GLY A 213 1.82 16.11 19.10
CA GLY A 213 0.57 16.55 18.48
C GLY A 213 -0.06 15.45 17.61
N GLN A 214 0.75 14.69 16.88
CA GLN A 214 0.25 13.57 16.07
C GLN A 214 -0.20 12.36 16.91
N ILE A 215 0.42 12.11 18.07
CA ILE A 215 0.00 11.06 19.00
C ILE A 215 -1.38 11.38 19.60
N ASP A 216 -1.61 12.63 19.99
CA ASP A 216 -2.90 13.06 20.54
C ASP A 216 -4.02 12.90 19.51
N GLU A 217 -3.77 13.24 18.25
CA GLU A 217 -4.71 13.02 17.14
C GLU A 217 -4.96 11.53 16.85
N LEU A 218 -3.91 10.69 16.89
CA LEU A 218 -4.04 9.24 16.69
C LEU A 218 -4.83 8.57 17.81
N SER A 219 -4.59 8.98 19.06
CA SER A 219 -5.25 8.42 20.25
C SER A 219 -6.69 8.91 20.42
N GLY A 220 -7.00 10.13 19.95
CA GLY A 220 -8.36 10.67 19.93
C GLY A 220 -9.24 10.13 18.80
N GLY A 221 -8.64 9.52 17.77
CA GLY A 221 -9.34 8.93 16.61
C GLY A 221 -9.68 7.44 16.73
N GLU A 222 -9.21 6.76 17.79
CA GLU A 222 -9.62 5.38 18.09
C GLU A 222 -11.03 5.40 18.69
N THR A 223 -12.05 5.22 17.84
CA THR A 223 -13.37 4.79 18.31
C THR A 223 -13.19 3.53 19.16
N PRO A 224 -13.81 3.42 20.36
CA PRO A 224 -13.67 2.25 21.22
C PRO A 224 -14.00 0.98 20.43
N PRO A 225 -13.33 -0.15 20.73
CA PRO A 225 -13.69 -1.43 20.12
C PRO A 225 -15.12 -1.75 20.56
N PHE A 226 -16.05 -1.70 19.61
CA PHE A 226 -17.31 -2.42 19.73
C PHE A 226 -17.03 -3.91 19.49
#